data_AF-A0A7Z9IR67-F1
#
_entry.id   AF-A0A7Z9IR67-F1
#
_cell.length_a   1.000
_cell.length_b   1.000
_cell.length_c   1.000
_cell.angle_alpha   90.00
_cell.angle_beta   90.00
_cell.angle_gamma   90.00
#
_symmetry.space_group_name_H-M   'P 1'
#
loop_
_entity.id
_entity.type
_entity.pdbx_description
1 polymer ?
#
loop_
_entity_poly.entity_id
_entity_poly.type
_entity_poly.pdbx_seq_one_letter_code
_entity_poly.pdbx_strand_id
1 'polypeptide(L)'
;MGPWKCVSPTPSYRLENGNILIFDNGSHSQGADRSRVIEVNPITNEIEWEYTETPAMAFYSFHISSAERLANGNTLICEGAFGRIFEVTKNGNVVWEYINPFYSPDLRSGDPTNMVFRAHRYSPEDPALDGRDLNPDIYSNINRLYAGSDDNKNRLIVN
;
A
#
# COMPACT_ATOMS: atom_id res chain seq x y z
N MET A 1 -30.65 6.28 -4.94
CA MET A 1 -30.02 5.91 -3.65
C MET A 1 -28.81 5.05 -3.97
N GLY A 2 -27.62 5.64 -4.03
CA GLY A 2 -26.39 4.89 -4.32
C GLY A 2 -25.91 4.17 -3.06
N PRO A 3 -25.33 2.96 -3.17
CA PRO A 3 -24.82 2.26 -2.01
C PRO A 3 -23.57 3.00 -1.53
N TRP A 4 -23.71 3.71 -0.41
CA TRP A 4 -22.59 4.18 0.38
C TRP A 4 -21.79 2.96 0.83
N LYS A 5 -20.69 2.64 0.13
CA LYS A 5 -19.68 1.72 0.68
C LYS A 5 -19.04 2.46 1.84
N CYS A 6 -19.27 1.98 3.04
CA CYS A 6 -18.57 2.40 4.24
C CYS A 6 -17.08 2.06 4.06
N VAL A 7 -16.27 3.06 3.71
CA VAL A 7 -14.80 2.95 3.73
C VAL A 7 -14.37 3.17 5.18
N SER A 8 -14.40 2.10 5.99
CA SER A 8 -14.01 2.13 7.42
C SER A 8 -12.53 1.75 7.59
N PRO A 9 -11.80 2.25 8.62
CA PRO A 9 -10.40 2.66 8.50
C PRO A 9 -9.38 1.70 9.16
N THR A 10 -9.51 0.38 9.03
CA THR A 10 -8.67 -0.60 9.76
C THR A 10 -7.58 -1.28 8.91
N PRO A 11 -6.51 -1.85 9.51
CA PRO A 11 -5.50 -2.68 8.80
C PRO A 11 -6.08 -4.00 8.26
N SER A 12 -7.33 -4.30 8.62
CA SER A 12 -8.13 -5.37 8.08
C SER A 12 -9.36 -4.84 7.35
N TYR A 13 -9.68 -5.43 6.20
CA TYR A 13 -10.80 -5.04 5.34
C TYR A 13 -11.60 -6.28 4.91
N ARG A 14 -12.93 -6.24 5.05
CA ARG A 14 -13.80 -7.31 4.55
C ARG A 14 -14.03 -7.14 3.06
N LEU A 15 -13.66 -8.16 2.29
CA LEU A 15 -13.80 -8.23 0.85
C LEU A 15 -15.24 -8.62 0.45
N GLU A 16 -15.59 -8.36 -0.81
CA GLU A 16 -16.92 -8.67 -1.35
C GLU A 16 -17.27 -10.16 -1.33
N ASN A 17 -16.27 -11.02 -1.47
CA ASN A 17 -16.40 -12.48 -1.34
C ASN A 17 -16.62 -12.94 0.11
N GLY A 18 -16.59 -12.02 1.09
CA GLY A 18 -16.77 -12.31 2.51
C GLY A 18 -15.47 -12.57 3.27
N ASN A 19 -14.33 -12.71 2.57
CA ASN A 19 -13.02 -12.88 3.18
C ASN A 19 -12.53 -11.60 3.87
N ILE A 20 -11.48 -11.73 4.67
CA ILE A 20 -10.85 -10.61 5.38
C ILE A 20 -9.40 -10.48 4.89
N LEU A 21 -9.07 -9.33 4.31
CA LEU A 21 -7.70 -8.96 3.98
C LEU A 21 -7.05 -8.33 5.21
N ILE A 22 -5.82 -8.72 5.55
CA ILE A 22 -5.09 -8.28 6.75
C ILE A 22 -3.65 -7.98 6.36
N PHE A 23 -3.13 -6.83 6.78
CA PHE A 23 -1.68 -6.61 6.86
C PHE A 23 -1.19 -7.12 8.22
N ASP A 24 -0.38 -8.17 8.22
CA ASP A 24 0.25 -8.78 9.39
C ASP A 24 1.70 -8.28 9.46
N ASN A 25 1.97 -7.36 10.39
CA ASN A 25 3.31 -6.78 10.59
C ASN A 25 4.33 -7.81 11.10
N GLY A 26 3.88 -8.85 11.80
CA GLY A 26 4.70 -9.99 12.22
C GLY A 26 5.76 -9.73 13.28
N SER A 27 5.74 -8.57 13.97
CA SER A 27 6.71 -8.17 15.03
C SER A 27 6.75 -9.09 16.27
N HIS A 28 5.95 -10.16 16.29
CA HIS A 28 5.87 -11.17 17.34
C HIS A 28 5.69 -12.58 16.77
N SER A 29 6.10 -12.81 15.52
CA SER A 29 5.94 -14.12 14.88
C SER A 29 6.88 -15.17 15.50
N GLN A 30 6.46 -16.44 15.52
CA GLN A 30 7.37 -17.54 15.89
C GLN A 30 8.36 -17.76 14.73
N GLY A 31 9.54 -17.14 14.81
CA GLY A 31 10.58 -17.22 13.78
C GLY A 31 11.26 -15.88 13.53
N ALA A 32 11.83 -15.70 12.34
CA ALA A 32 12.29 -14.39 11.91
C ALA A 32 11.10 -13.47 11.65
N ASP A 33 11.16 -12.25 12.19
CA ASP A 33 10.17 -11.21 11.94
C ASP A 33 10.00 -10.99 10.43
N ARG A 34 8.75 -10.99 9.99
CA ARG A 34 8.40 -10.73 8.59
C ARG A 34 7.02 -10.12 8.51
N SER A 35 6.81 -9.22 7.56
CA SER A 35 5.46 -8.77 7.24
C SER A 35 4.87 -9.66 6.15
N ARG A 36 3.55 -9.80 6.18
CA ARG A 36 2.79 -10.46 5.12
C ARG A 36 1.42 -9.82 4.98
N VAL A 37 0.86 -9.91 3.79
CA VAL A 37 -0.56 -9.58 3.58
C VAL A 37 -1.30 -10.88 3.34
N ILE A 38 -2.31 -11.15 4.16
CA ILE A 38 -3.09 -12.39 4.09
C ILE A 38 -4.56 -12.11 3.81
N GLU A 39 -5.17 -12.96 3.00
CA GLU A 39 -6.61 -13.04 2.82
C GLU A 39 -7.10 -14.30 3.54
N VAL A 40 -7.93 -14.11 4.57
CA VAL A 40 -8.44 -15.19 5.41
C VAL A 40 -9.92 -15.39 5.14
N ASN A 41 -10.33 -16.64 4.95
CA ASN A 41 -11.73 -17.03 4.96
C ASN A 41 -12.20 -17.20 6.42
N PRO A 42 -13.08 -16.34 6.94
CA PRO A 42 -13.48 -16.37 8.34
C PRO A 42 -14.40 -17.55 8.69
N ILE A 43 -14.89 -18.30 7.70
CA ILE A 43 -15.73 -19.48 7.91
C ILE A 43 -14.87 -20.74 8.04
N THR A 44 -13.87 -20.90 7.18
CA THR A 44 -12.98 -22.08 7.20
C THR A 44 -11.73 -21.88 8.06
N ASN A 45 -11.41 -20.63 8.43
CA ASN A 45 -10.15 -20.22 9.07
C ASN A 45 -8.91 -20.53 8.23
N GLU A 46 -9.05 -20.59 6.91
CA GLU A 46 -7.94 -20.83 5.98
C GLU A 46 -7.40 -19.52 5.40
N ILE A 47 -6.09 -19.50 5.15
CA ILE A 47 -5.45 -18.45 4.36
C ILE A 47 -5.65 -18.81 2.88
N GLU A 48 -6.49 -18.06 2.17
CA GLU A 48 -6.79 -18.30 0.75
C GLU A 48 -5.83 -17.55 -0.19
N TRP A 49 -5.12 -16.55 0.34
CA TRP A 49 -4.05 -15.84 -0.37
C TRP A 49 -3.06 -15.25 0.62
N GLU A 50 -1.77 -15.26 0.26
CA GLU A 50 -0.69 -14.65 1.02
C GLU A 50 0.27 -13.93 0.08
N TYR A 51 0.73 -12.76 0.49
CA TYR A 51 1.86 -12.08 -0.10
C TYR A 51 2.96 -11.85 0.93
N THR A 52 4.19 -12.20 0.54
CA THR A 52 5.45 -11.98 1.25
C THR A 52 6.55 -11.86 0.19
N GLU A 53 7.67 -11.20 0.52
CA GLU A 53 8.87 -11.22 -0.33
C GLU A 53 9.91 -12.23 0.18
N THR A 54 10.86 -12.57 -0.70
CA THR A 54 12.02 -13.42 -0.37
C THR A 54 13.29 -12.69 -0.81
N PRO A 55 14.25 -12.42 0.10
CA PRO A 55 14.23 -12.78 1.53
C PRO A 55 13.16 -11.98 2.29
N ALA A 56 12.69 -12.52 3.42
CA ALA A 56 11.61 -11.89 4.20
C ALA A 56 11.92 -10.45 4.66
N MET A 57 13.21 -10.10 4.82
CA MET A 57 13.64 -8.74 5.13
C MET A 57 13.37 -7.72 4.01
N ALA A 58 13.12 -8.17 2.77
CA ALA A 58 12.79 -7.29 1.66
C ALA A 58 11.41 -6.63 1.83
N PHE A 59 10.55 -7.25 2.65
CA PHE A 59 9.24 -6.74 3.00
C PHE A 59 8.98 -6.95 4.51
N TYR A 60 9.32 -5.95 5.30
CA TYR A 60 9.09 -5.97 6.74
C TYR A 60 8.81 -4.56 7.25
N SER A 61 7.58 -4.33 7.70
CA SER A 61 7.21 -3.13 8.44
C SER A 61 6.89 -3.51 9.87
N PHE A 62 7.76 -3.16 10.80
CA PHE A 62 7.62 -3.50 12.22
C PHE A 62 6.44 -2.79 12.91
N HIS A 63 5.90 -1.73 12.31
CA HIS A 63 4.69 -1.04 12.74
C HIS A 63 4.19 -0.14 11.62
N ILE A 64 2.88 0.15 11.61
CA ILE A 64 2.21 1.05 10.65
C ILE A 64 2.28 0.51 9.23
N SER A 65 1.13 0.07 8.72
CA SER A 65 0.96 -0.41 7.35
C SER A 65 -0.51 -0.51 6.97
N SER A 66 -0.79 -0.69 5.69
CA SER A 66 -2.12 -1.02 5.20
C SER A 66 -2.06 -1.91 3.97
N ALA A 67 -3.16 -2.62 3.71
CA ALA A 67 -3.40 -3.31 2.45
C ALA A 67 -4.83 -3.06 1.99
N GLU A 68 -5.01 -2.86 0.69
CA GLU A 68 -6.30 -2.59 0.06
C GLU A 68 -6.44 -3.41 -1.22
N ARG A 69 -7.52 -4.18 -1.35
CA ARG A 69 -7.84 -4.88 -2.59
C ARG A 69 -8.51 -3.89 -3.56
N LEU A 70 -7.89 -3.70 -4.71
CA LEU A 70 -8.36 -2.80 -5.77
C LEU A 70 -9.42 -3.47 -6.64
N ALA A 71 -10.20 -2.66 -7.37
CA ALA A 71 -11.26 -3.13 -8.27
C ALA A 71 -10.75 -4.03 -9.41
N ASN A 72 -9.47 -3.89 -9.82
CA ASN A 72 -8.84 -4.74 -10.82
C ASN A 72 -8.37 -6.11 -10.25
N GLY A 73 -8.55 -6.35 -8.95
CA GLY A 73 -8.13 -7.57 -8.25
C GLY A 73 -6.70 -7.52 -7.68
N ASN A 74 -5.92 -6.50 -8.00
CA ASN A 74 -4.60 -6.29 -7.41
C ASN A 74 -4.72 -5.82 -5.96
N THR A 75 -3.63 -5.89 -5.21
CA THR A 75 -3.54 -5.35 -3.84
C THR A 75 -2.60 -4.16 -3.84
N LEU A 76 -3.07 -3.01 -3.36
CA LEU A 76 -2.21 -1.90 -2.96
C LEU A 76 -1.72 -2.14 -1.54
N ILE A 77 -0.42 -2.04 -1.32
CA ILE A 77 0.24 -2.30 -0.04
C ILE A 77 1.03 -1.06 0.35
N CYS A 78 0.88 -0.63 1.60
CA CYS A 78 1.67 0.43 2.22
C CYS A 78 2.56 -0.20 3.30
N GLU A 79 3.86 -0.31 3.01
CA GLU A 79 4.90 -0.67 3.97
C GLU A 79 5.32 0.60 4.72
N GLY A 80 4.53 0.93 5.76
CA GLY A 80 4.54 2.26 6.33
C GLY A 80 5.84 2.64 7.02
N ALA A 81 6.51 1.71 7.71
CA ALA A 81 7.78 1.94 8.40
C ALA A 81 8.91 2.43 7.47
N PHE A 82 8.87 2.04 6.20
CA PHE A 82 9.90 2.36 5.19
C PHE A 82 9.40 3.27 4.07
N GLY A 83 8.16 3.76 4.17
CA GLY A 83 7.57 4.71 3.23
C GLY A 83 7.38 4.15 1.81
N ARG A 84 7.42 2.82 1.63
CA ARG A 84 7.22 2.15 0.35
C ARG A 84 5.74 1.84 0.16
N ILE A 85 5.21 2.15 -1.01
CA ILE A 85 3.84 1.88 -1.42
C ILE A 85 3.91 1.18 -2.76
N PHE A 86 3.23 0.06 -2.90
CA PHE A 86 3.36 -0.76 -4.12
C PHE A 86 2.08 -1.53 -4.41
N GLU A 87 1.88 -1.88 -5.68
CA GLU A 87 0.74 -2.65 -6.15
C GLU A 87 1.21 -4.04 -6.61
N VAL A 88 0.56 -5.07 -6.10
CA VAL A 88 0.86 -6.47 -6.44
C VAL A 88 -0.32 -7.12 -7.14
N THR A 89 -0.03 -7.90 -8.18
CA THR A 89 -1.03 -8.79 -8.78
C THR A 89 -1.44 -9.89 -7.82
N LYS A 90 -2.55 -10.59 -8.11
CA LYS A 90 -2.96 -11.79 -7.36
C LYS A 90 -1.88 -12.89 -7.34
N ASN A 91 -0.99 -12.91 -8.33
CA ASN A 91 0.14 -13.84 -8.39
C ASN A 91 1.38 -13.37 -7.62
N GLY A 92 1.32 -12.22 -6.94
CA GLY A 92 2.42 -11.68 -6.15
C GLY A 92 3.44 -10.84 -6.93
N ASN A 93 3.24 -10.62 -8.24
CA ASN A 93 4.13 -9.74 -9.00
C ASN A 93 3.89 -8.28 -8.64
N VAL A 94 4.92 -7.56 -8.23
CA VAL A 94 4.90 -6.10 -8.11
C VAL A 94 4.77 -5.51 -9.52
N VAL A 95 3.71 -4.74 -9.73
CA VAL A 95 3.46 -4.05 -11.00
C VAL A 95 3.65 -2.55 -10.88
N TRP A 96 3.57 -2.00 -9.68
CA TRP A 96 3.77 -0.58 -9.42
C TRP A 96 4.47 -0.38 -8.09
N GLU A 97 5.31 0.64 -7.98
CA GLU A 97 6.02 0.96 -6.75
C GLU A 97 6.29 2.47 -6.64
N TYR A 98 6.30 2.95 -5.41
CA TYR A 98 6.70 4.29 -5.02
C TYR A 98 7.34 4.26 -3.65
N ILE A 99 8.41 5.04 -3.50
CA ILE A 99 9.09 5.24 -2.22
C ILE A 99 8.95 6.73 -1.89
N ASN A 100 8.40 7.04 -0.72
CA ASN A 100 8.27 8.41 -0.25
C ASN A 100 9.67 9.08 -0.17
N PRO A 101 9.94 10.13 -0.98
CA PRO A 101 11.24 10.79 -0.98
C PRO A 101 11.36 11.88 0.10
N PHE A 102 10.27 12.17 0.81
CA PHE A 102 10.22 13.24 1.79
C PHE A 102 10.55 12.70 3.18
N TYR A 103 11.68 13.15 3.72
CA TYR A 103 12.13 12.80 5.07
C TYR A 103 11.84 13.93 6.05
N SER A 104 11.42 13.55 7.25
CA SER A 104 11.28 14.43 8.41
C SER A 104 11.95 13.79 9.63
N PRO A 105 12.39 14.55 10.63
CA PRO A 105 12.88 13.97 11.88
C PRO A 105 11.79 13.14 12.57
N ASP A 106 12.11 11.91 12.93
CA ASP A 106 11.23 11.05 13.74
C ASP A 106 11.02 11.70 15.12
N LEU A 107 9.77 11.68 15.60
CA LEU A 107 9.42 12.34 16.86
C LEU A 107 9.99 11.65 18.10
N ARG A 108 10.48 10.40 17.99
CA ARG A 108 11.01 9.61 19.10
C ARG A 108 12.54 9.60 19.10
N SER A 109 13.17 9.35 17.95
CA SER A 109 14.63 9.26 17.84
C SER A 109 15.29 10.53 17.31
N GLY A 110 14.56 11.36 16.58
CA GLY A 110 15.12 12.52 15.85
C GLY A 110 15.80 12.15 14.53
N ASP A 111 15.92 10.85 14.20
CA ASP A 111 16.52 10.39 12.95
C ASP A 111 15.61 10.69 11.75
N PRO A 112 16.15 10.92 10.55
CA PRO A 112 15.33 11.09 9.36
C PRO A 112 14.46 9.86 9.09
N THR A 113 13.15 10.07 8.91
CA THR A 113 12.18 9.06 8.54
C THR A 113 11.30 9.54 7.40
N ASN A 114 10.94 8.64 6.49
CA ASN A 114 10.00 8.86 5.39
C ASN A 114 8.69 8.07 5.57
N MET A 115 8.37 7.71 6.82
CA MET A 115 7.23 6.86 7.15
C MET A 115 5.90 7.38 6.58
N VAL A 116 5.08 6.44 6.14
CA VAL A 116 3.73 6.71 5.62
C VAL A 116 2.71 5.92 6.44
N PHE A 117 1.71 6.60 6.98
CA PHE A 117 0.71 5.93 7.82
C PHE A 117 -0.17 4.95 7.01
N ARG A 118 -0.63 5.41 5.84
CA ARG A 118 -1.54 4.68 4.96
C ARG A 118 -1.51 5.29 3.56
N ALA A 119 -1.79 4.47 2.56
CA ALA A 119 -2.11 4.89 1.21
C ALA A 119 -3.46 4.31 0.75
N HIS A 120 -4.14 5.07 -0.10
CA HIS A 120 -5.37 4.69 -0.78
C HIS A 120 -5.24 5.01 -2.26
N ARG A 121 -5.89 4.21 -3.12
CA ARG A 121 -5.97 4.49 -4.55
C ARG A 121 -7.31 5.12 -4.87
N TYR A 122 -7.28 6.31 -5.45
CA TYR A 122 -8.46 7.00 -5.96
C TYR A 122 -8.56 6.79 -7.47
N SER A 123 -9.78 6.65 -7.98
CA SER A 123 -10.04 6.70 -9.42
C SER A 123 -9.84 8.14 -9.91
N PRO A 124 -9.45 8.37 -11.18
CA PRO A 124 -9.42 9.72 -11.74
C PRO A 124 -10.79 10.44 -11.66
N GLU A 125 -11.87 9.68 -11.62
CA GLU A 125 -13.26 10.16 -11.51
C GLU A 125 -13.77 10.21 -10.07
N ASP A 126 -12.91 10.01 -9.07
CA ASP A 126 -13.34 10.06 -7.68
C ASP A 126 -13.80 11.48 -7.30
N PRO A 127 -15.01 11.66 -6.73
CA PRO A 127 -15.52 12.98 -6.34
C PRO A 127 -14.60 13.74 -5.38
N ALA A 128 -13.72 13.06 -4.63
CA ALA A 128 -12.72 13.70 -3.79
C ALA A 128 -11.72 14.56 -4.59
N LEU A 129 -11.58 14.29 -5.89
CA LEU A 129 -10.70 14.98 -6.83
C LEU A 129 -11.41 16.07 -7.64
N ASP A 130 -12.74 16.24 -7.50
CA ASP A 130 -13.50 17.22 -8.26
C ASP A 130 -12.99 18.65 -8.02
N GLY A 131 -12.69 19.35 -9.12
CA GLY A 131 -12.19 20.73 -9.09
C GLY A 131 -10.76 20.88 -8.56
N ARG A 132 -10.04 19.78 -8.34
CA ARG A 132 -8.60 19.81 -8.03
C ARG A 132 -7.81 19.94 -9.33
N ASP A 133 -6.81 20.82 -9.32
CA ASP A 133 -5.79 20.84 -10.37
C ASP A 133 -4.88 19.64 -10.13
N LEU A 134 -4.92 18.69 -11.05
CA LEU A 134 -4.11 17.47 -11.03
C LEU A 134 -3.02 17.52 -12.11
N ASN A 135 -2.60 18.72 -12.51
CA ASN A 135 -1.62 18.86 -13.57
C ASN A 135 -0.24 18.35 -13.10
N PRO A 136 0.25 17.24 -13.67
CA PRO A 136 1.51 16.63 -13.27
C PRO A 136 2.73 17.51 -13.51
N ASP A 137 2.61 18.49 -14.42
CA ASP A 137 3.70 19.38 -14.78
C ASP A 137 4.09 20.33 -13.65
N ILE A 138 3.15 20.61 -12.73
CA ILE A 138 3.39 21.41 -11.51
C ILE A 138 4.49 20.77 -10.66
N TYR A 139 4.57 19.43 -10.67
CA TYR A 139 5.58 18.65 -9.96
C TYR A 139 6.58 17.98 -10.90
N SER A 140 6.75 18.49 -12.13
CA SER A 140 7.61 17.91 -13.17
C SER A 140 9.06 17.67 -12.71
N ASN A 141 9.59 18.49 -11.81
CA ASN A 141 10.91 18.30 -11.21
C ASN A 141 10.97 17.07 -10.28
N ILE A 142 9.97 16.91 -9.40
CA ILE A 142 9.86 15.78 -8.48
C ILE A 142 9.57 14.50 -9.26
N ASN A 143 8.62 14.56 -10.19
CA ASN A 143 8.28 13.45 -11.08
C ASN A 143 9.52 13.01 -11.87
N ARG A 144 10.35 13.92 -12.37
CA ARG A 144 11.61 13.57 -13.06
C ARG A 144 12.62 12.87 -12.15
N LEU A 145 12.72 13.27 -10.89
CA LEU A 145 13.71 12.73 -9.95
C LEU A 145 13.32 11.36 -9.40
N TYR A 146 12.03 11.10 -9.23
CA TYR A 146 11.55 9.95 -8.46
C TYR A 146 10.65 8.97 -9.25
N ALA A 147 10.31 9.26 -10.51
CA ALA A 147 9.51 8.34 -11.34
C ALA A 147 10.31 7.17 -11.97
N GLY A 148 11.62 7.05 -11.70
CA GLY A 148 12.49 6.03 -12.29
C GLY A 148 12.77 6.27 -13.78
N SER A 149 13.90 5.77 -14.29
CA SER A 149 14.40 6.04 -15.65
C SER A 149 13.85 5.10 -16.74
N ASP A 150 12.91 4.20 -16.43
CA ASP A 150 12.49 3.16 -17.36
C ASP A 150 11.04 3.31 -17.85
N ASP A 151 10.90 3.26 -19.18
CA ASP A 151 9.75 3.72 -19.95
C ASP A 151 8.56 2.74 -20.01
N ASN A 152 8.35 1.89 -19.00
CA ASN A 152 7.21 0.97 -19.05
C ASN A 152 6.53 0.72 -17.70
N LYS A 153 5.31 1.27 -17.64
CA LYS A 153 4.14 0.81 -16.87
C LYS A 153 4.18 1.06 -15.36
N ASN A 154 3.16 1.82 -14.98
CA ASN A 154 2.75 2.19 -13.62
C ASN A 154 3.63 3.29 -13.03
N ARG A 155 3.13 4.52 -13.17
CA ARG A 155 3.74 5.75 -12.67
C ARG A 155 2.80 6.31 -11.61
N LEU A 156 3.33 6.69 -10.45
CA LEU A 156 2.68 7.76 -9.69
C LEU A 156 3.19 9.04 -10.29
N ILE A 157 2.25 9.86 -10.72
CA ILE A 157 2.54 11.23 -11.06
C ILE A 157 2.00 12.03 -9.89
N VAL A 158 2.89 12.76 -9.22
CA VAL A 158 2.46 13.74 -8.22
C VAL A 158 1.71 14.81 -8.99
N ASN A 159 0.44 14.98 -8.60
CA ASN A 159 -0.57 15.83 -9.24
C ASN A 159 -1.00 16.92 -8.26
#